data_AF-A0A849QFD5-F1
#
_entry.id   AF-A0A849QFD5-F1
#
_cell.length_a   1.000
_cell.length_b   1.000
_cell.length_c   1.000
_cell.angle_alpha   90.00
_cell.angle_beta   90.00
_cell.angle_gamma   90.00
#
_symmetry.space_group_name_H-M   'P 1'
#
loop_
_entity.id
_entity.type
_entity.pdbx_description
1 polymer ?
#
loop_
_entity_poly.entity_id
_entity_poly.type
_entity_poly.pdbx_seq_one_letter_code
_entity_poly.pdbx_strand_id
1 'polypeptide(L)'
;MSEEDKLLFVRESSGLVKEVGTGMALLLPIALTLGPWFHVAGPQISTWFPGAHITTMFAIGAGTVFFEAIALMCLMLSMPRSGASYYFTGRGLSPIFGVMEGWRSVITNPVFRGT
;
A
#
# COMPACT_ATOMS: atom_id res chain seq x y z
N MET A 1 22.26 32.85 25.29
CA MET A 1 22.61 31.85 24.27
C MET A 1 21.90 30.57 24.68
N SER A 2 20.96 30.01 23.94
CA SER A 2 20.48 30.31 22.59
C SER A 2 19.01 29.89 22.54
N GLU A 3 18.18 30.56 21.73
CA GLU A 3 17.58 29.87 20.57
C GLU A 3 18.07 28.42 20.49
N GLU A 4 17.32 27.51 21.12
CA GLU A 4 17.42 26.09 20.80
C GLU A 4 17.36 26.02 19.28
N ASP A 5 18.43 25.53 18.67
CA ASP A 5 18.59 25.43 17.22
C ASP A 5 17.33 24.79 16.64
N LYS A 6 16.38 25.63 16.23
CA LYS A 6 15.22 25.21 15.45
C LYS A 6 15.81 24.78 14.12
N LEU A 7 16.17 23.50 14.07
CA LEU A 7 16.58 22.82 12.86
C LEU A 7 15.56 23.20 11.79
N LEU A 8 16.04 23.90 10.77
CA LEU A 8 15.25 24.61 9.74
C LEU A 8 14.27 23.72 8.94
N PHE A 9 14.25 22.41 9.23
CA PHE A 9 13.44 21.40 8.55
C PHE A 9 12.73 20.41 9.50
N VAL A 10 12.57 20.74 10.79
CA VAL A 10 11.70 19.93 11.67
C VAL A 10 10.26 20.38 11.47
N ARG A 11 9.50 19.63 10.67
CA ARG A 11 8.04 19.74 10.64
C ARG A 11 7.51 19.20 11.95
N GLU A 12 6.71 19.98 12.67
CA GLU A 12 5.98 19.50 13.84
C GLU A 12 5.16 18.26 13.45
N SER A 13 5.35 17.15 14.18
CA SER A 13 4.40 16.05 14.13
C SER A 13 3.04 16.63 14.49
N SER A 14 1.97 16.24 13.79
CA SER A 14 0.68 16.94 13.82
C SER A 14 -0.10 16.81 15.15
N GLY A 15 0.58 16.63 16.28
CA GLY A 15 0.01 16.41 17.60
C GLY A 15 -0.78 15.10 17.74
N LEU A 16 -0.81 14.27 16.70
CA LEU A 16 -1.60 13.05 16.67
C LEU A 16 -0.90 11.98 17.50
N VAL A 17 -1.56 11.56 18.59
CA VAL A 17 -1.16 10.38 19.35
C VAL A 17 -1.21 9.17 18.41
N LYS A 18 -0.28 8.23 18.56
CA LYS A 18 -0.24 7.03 17.73
C LYS A 18 -1.44 6.13 18.06
N GLU A 19 -2.57 6.40 17.43
CA GLU A 19 -3.83 5.67 17.63
C GLU A 19 -3.76 4.20 17.14
N VAL A 20 -2.87 3.92 16.18
CA VAL A 20 -2.76 2.60 15.57
C VAL A 20 -1.68 1.77 16.28
N GLY A 21 -2.14 0.88 17.17
CA GLY A 21 -1.32 -0.16 17.77
C GLY A 21 -0.92 -1.27 16.78
N THR A 22 0.03 -2.13 17.16
CA THR A 22 0.58 -3.18 16.29
C THR A 22 -0.48 -4.15 15.76
N GLY A 23 -1.47 -4.51 16.58
CA GLY A 23 -2.57 -5.38 16.14
C GLY A 23 -3.45 -4.74 15.07
N MET A 24 -3.83 -3.47 15.26
CA MET A 24 -4.58 -2.72 14.24
C MET A 24 -3.76 -2.45 12.99
N ALA A 25 -2.44 -2.29 13.12
CA ALA A 25 -1.54 -2.13 11.98
C ALA A 25 -1.52 -3.37 11.06
N LEU A 26 -1.76 -4.57 11.61
CA LEU A 26 -1.89 -5.81 10.82
C LEU A 26 -3.30 -6.01 10.26
N LEU A 27 -4.33 -5.63 11.03
CA LEU A 27 -5.72 -5.79 10.60
C LEU A 27 -6.10 -4.83 9.46
N LEU A 28 -5.56 -3.62 9.43
CA LEU A 28 -5.85 -2.63 8.39
C LEU A 28 -5.52 -3.15 6.97
N PRO A 29 -4.31 -3.67 6.68
CA PRO A 29 -3.99 -4.30 5.40
C PRO A 29 -4.90 -5.49 5.07
N ILE A 30 -5.19 -6.35 6.04
CA ILE A 30 -6.02 -7.55 5.83
C ILE A 30 -7.43 -7.15 5.39
N ALA A 31 -8.05 -6.19 6.07
CA ALA A 31 -9.37 -5.68 5.73
C ALA A 31 -9.41 -5.02 4.34
N LEU A 32 -8.32 -4.36 3.93
CA LEU A 32 -8.18 -3.80 2.59
C LEU A 32 -8.03 -4.88 1.50
N THR A 33 -7.35 -5.98 1.79
CA THR A 33 -7.11 -7.07 0.82
C THR A 33 -8.32 -7.99 0.63
N LEU A 34 -9.10 -8.24 1.69
CA LEU A 34 -10.36 -9.00 1.65
C LEU A 34 -11.55 -8.14 1.16
N GLY A 35 -11.28 -7.24 0.21
CA GLY A 35 -12.27 -6.35 -0.34
C GLY A 35 -13.30 -7.05 -1.25
N PRO A 36 -14.30 -6.30 -1.74
CA PRO A 36 -15.36 -6.80 -2.63
C PRO A 36 -14.82 -7.54 -3.86
N TRP A 37 -13.67 -7.13 -4.36
CA TRP A 37 -13.00 -7.76 -5.51
C TRP A 37 -12.76 -9.26 -5.32
N PHE A 38 -12.29 -9.70 -4.15
CA PHE A 38 -12.02 -11.12 -3.92
C PHE A 38 -13.31 -11.96 -3.94
N HIS A 39 -14.41 -11.39 -3.43
CA HIS A 39 -15.71 -12.05 -3.35
C HIS A 39 -16.47 -12.05 -4.67
N VAL A 40 -16.24 -11.07 -5.55
CA VAL A 40 -16.95 -10.95 -6.84
C VAL A 40 -16.12 -11.55 -7.99
N ALA A 41 -14.86 -11.16 -8.14
CA ALA A 41 -14.03 -11.58 -9.26
C ALA A 41 -13.56 -13.05 -9.12
N GLY A 42 -13.31 -13.52 -7.90
CA GLY A 42 -12.87 -14.89 -7.65
C GLY A 42 -13.82 -15.95 -8.22
N PRO A 43 -15.13 -15.91 -7.87
CA PRO A 43 -16.13 -16.78 -8.46
C PRO A 43 -16.39 -16.52 -9.96
N GLN A 44 -16.24 -15.28 -10.44
CA GLN A 44 -16.42 -14.98 -11.86
C GLN A 44 -15.33 -15.59 -12.76
N ILE A 45 -14.09 -15.68 -12.27
CA ILE A 45 -13.01 -16.31 -13.02
C ILE A 45 -13.30 -17.79 -13.28
N SER A 46 -13.93 -18.47 -12.32
CA SER A 46 -14.31 -19.89 -12.49
C SER A 46 -15.43 -20.08 -13.51
N THR A 47 -16.35 -19.10 -13.63
CA THR A 47 -17.46 -19.18 -14.59
C THR A 47 -17.04 -18.79 -16.00
N TRP A 48 -16.14 -17.83 -16.16
CA TRP A 48 -15.63 -17.42 -17.49
C TRP A 48 -14.59 -18.39 -18.05
N PHE A 49 -13.83 -19.08 -17.20
CA PHE A 49 -12.80 -20.02 -17.61
C PHE A 49 -13.01 -21.39 -16.94
N PRO A 50 -13.91 -22.23 -17.48
CA PRO A 50 -14.34 -23.49 -16.84
C PRO A 50 -13.27 -24.59 -16.77
N GLY A 51 -12.04 -24.33 -17.23
CA GLY A 51 -10.89 -25.23 -17.11
C GLY A 51 -9.69 -24.64 -16.34
N ALA A 52 -9.86 -23.46 -15.72
CA ALA A 52 -8.75 -22.81 -15.03
C ALA A 52 -8.41 -23.51 -13.70
N HIS A 53 -7.13 -23.81 -13.50
CA HIS A 53 -6.62 -24.27 -12.20
C HIS A 53 -6.46 -23.09 -11.24
N ILE A 54 -7.57 -22.73 -10.58
CA ILE A 54 -7.67 -21.57 -9.69
C ILE A 54 -6.62 -21.60 -8.58
N THR A 55 -6.40 -22.77 -7.96
CA THR A 55 -5.43 -22.93 -6.87
C THR A 55 -4.01 -22.61 -7.29
N THR A 56 -3.57 -23.12 -8.45
CA THR A 56 -2.22 -22.86 -8.97
C THR A 56 -2.05 -21.41 -9.38
N MET A 57 -3.08 -20.80 -9.97
CA MET A 57 -3.09 -19.39 -10.34
C MET A 57 -2.90 -18.49 -9.11
N PHE A 58 -3.67 -18.72 -8.04
CA PHE A 58 -3.52 -17.95 -6.80
C PHE A 58 -2.20 -18.23 -6.08
N ALA A 59 -1.68 -19.46 -6.12
CA ALA A 59 -0.39 -19.78 -5.51
C ALA A 59 0.76 -19.00 -6.17
N ILE A 60 0.78 -18.93 -7.51
CA ILE A 60 1.79 -18.16 -8.25
C ILE A 60 1.62 -16.66 -7.96
N GLY A 61 0.39 -16.14 -8.02
CA GLY A 61 0.12 -14.74 -7.73
C GLY A 61 0.47 -14.33 -6.28
N ALA A 62 0.15 -15.17 -5.30
CA ALA A 62 0.53 -14.95 -3.90
C ALA A 62 2.05 -14.95 -3.73
N GLY A 63 2.77 -15.85 -4.42
CA GLY A 63 4.23 -15.89 -4.41
C GLY A 63 4.85 -14.60 -4.94
N THR A 64 4.37 -14.08 -6.07
CA THR A 64 4.88 -12.82 -6.64
C THR A 64 4.60 -11.61 -5.73
N VAL A 65 3.39 -11.53 -5.18
CA VAL A 65 2.99 -10.43 -4.29
C VAL A 65 3.75 -10.47 -2.96
N PHE A 66 4.11 -11.66 -2.47
CA PHE A 66 4.88 -11.80 -1.24
C PHE A 66 6.28 -11.17 -1.35
N PHE A 67 6.99 -11.39 -2.46
CA PHE A 67 8.29 -10.76 -2.69
C PHE A 67 8.19 -9.23 -2.84
N GLU A 68 7.15 -8.75 -3.53
CA GLU A 68 6.85 -7.33 -3.61
C GLU A 68 6.59 -6.72 -2.22
N ALA A 69 5.81 -7.40 -1.38
CA ALA A 69 5.51 -6.95 -0.02
C ALA A 69 6.76 -6.83 0.85
N ILE A 70 7.72 -7.76 0.73
CA ILE A 70 9.01 -7.68 1.42
C ILE A 70 9.80 -6.45 0.94
N ALA A 71 9.88 -6.22 -0.37
CA ALA A 71 10.57 -5.06 -0.91
C ALA A 71 9.95 -3.74 -0.41
N LEU A 72 8.62 -3.64 -0.44
CA LEU A 72 7.88 -2.48 0.07
C LEU A 72 8.06 -2.30 1.58
N MET A 73 8.10 -3.37 2.36
CA MET A 73 8.38 -3.32 3.80
C MET A 73 9.76 -2.69 4.05
N CYS A 74 10.80 -3.13 3.35
CA CYS A 74 12.14 -2.56 3.47
C CYS A 74 12.16 -1.07 3.13
N LEU A 75 11.43 -0.66 2.09
CA LEU A 75 11.30 0.75 1.70
C LEU A 75 10.57 1.58 2.76
N MET A 76 9.45 1.10 3.30
CA MET A 76 8.69 1.80 4.35
C MET A 76 9.46 1.90 5.67
N LEU A 77 10.28 0.89 6.00
CA LEU A 77 11.19 0.95 7.16
C LEU A 77 12.28 2.01 6.98
N SER A 78 12.80 2.16 5.76
CA SER A 78 13.83 3.19 5.46
C SER A 78 13.26 4.62 5.44
N MET A 79 11.96 4.78 5.19
CA MET A 79 11.29 6.08 5.11
C MET A 79 9.96 6.08 5.88
N PRO A 80 9.97 6.04 7.23
CA PRO A 80 8.77 5.91 8.05
C PRO A 80 8.02 7.24 8.13
N ARG A 81 7.29 7.58 7.08
CA ARG A 81 6.53 8.83 6.95
C ARG A 81 5.10 8.49 6.52
N SER A 82 4.14 9.33 6.87
CA SER A 82 2.77 9.19 6.38
C SER A 82 2.75 9.46 4.88
N GLY A 83 2.78 8.40 4.08
CA GLY A 83 2.81 8.44 2.63
C GLY A 83 2.75 7.02 2.05
N ALA A 84 1.92 6.81 1.02
CA ALA A 84 1.81 5.53 0.32
C ALA A 84 2.92 5.39 -0.75
N SER A 85 2.71 4.52 -1.74
CA SER A 85 3.73 4.16 -2.75
C SER A 85 4.31 5.32 -3.56
N TYR A 86 3.53 6.38 -3.75
CA TYR A 86 3.97 7.61 -4.40
C TYR A 86 5.18 8.27 -3.72
N TYR A 87 5.36 8.04 -2.42
CA TYR A 87 6.34 8.74 -1.63
C TYR A 87 7.77 8.24 -1.83
N PHE A 88 7.98 6.93 -1.72
CA PHE A 88 9.28 6.33 -2.00
C PHE A 88 9.60 6.39 -3.50
N THR A 89 8.59 6.30 -4.37
CA THR A 89 8.80 6.38 -5.83
C THR A 89 9.23 7.78 -6.26
N GLY A 90 8.62 8.82 -5.68
CA GLY A 90 9.00 10.21 -5.93
C GLY A 90 10.39 10.58 -5.39
N ARG A 91 10.83 9.94 -4.28
CA ARG A 91 12.14 10.16 -3.66
C ARG A 91 13.27 9.33 -4.28
N GLY A 92 12.97 8.12 -4.73
CA GLY A 92 13.96 7.15 -5.22
C GLY A 92 14.22 7.22 -6.73
N LEU A 93 13.19 7.53 -7.54
CA LEU A 93 13.31 7.56 -8.99
C LEU A 93 13.28 8.99 -9.53
N SER A 94 12.13 9.65 -9.44
CA SER A 94 11.94 11.04 -9.84
C SER A 94 10.54 11.51 -9.41
N PRO A 95 10.35 12.82 -9.17
CA PRO A 95 9.04 13.38 -8.83
C PRO A 95 7.92 12.98 -9.80
N ILE A 96 8.22 12.79 -11.09
CA ILE A 96 7.23 12.40 -12.11
C ILE A 96 6.66 11.01 -11.80
N PHE A 97 7.51 10.04 -11.44
CA PHE A 97 7.05 8.69 -11.09
C PHE A 97 6.24 8.68 -9.79
N GLY A 98 6.57 9.56 -8.85
CA GLY A 98 5.74 9.78 -7.66
C GLY A 98 4.33 10.28 -8.00
N VAL A 99 4.22 11.23 -8.92
CA VAL A 99 2.92 11.75 -9.38
C VAL A 99 2.13 10.68 -10.13
N MET A 100 2.76 9.91 -11.03
CA MET A 100 2.09 8.83 -11.75
C MET A 100 1.55 7.75 -10.82
N GLU A 101 2.33 7.34 -9.82
CA GLU A 101 1.89 6.37 -8.82
C GLU A 101 0.79 6.93 -7.91
N GLY A 102 0.82 8.23 -7.62
CA GLY A 102 -0.28 8.92 -6.93
C GLY A 102 -1.58 8.86 -7.72
N TRP A 103 -1.54 9.17 -9.03
CA TRP A 103 -2.70 9.10 -9.91
C TRP A 103 -3.24 7.70 -10.09
N ARG A 104 -2.35 6.70 -10.20
CA ARG A 104 -2.74 5.29 -10.15
C ARG A 104 -3.56 5.04 -8.89
N SER A 105 -3.07 5.41 -7.71
CA SER A 105 -3.79 5.17 -6.45
C SER A 105 -5.16 5.87 -6.39
N VAL A 106 -5.30 7.07 -6.95
CA VAL A 106 -6.58 7.81 -6.99
C VAL A 106 -7.62 7.09 -7.84
N ILE A 107 -7.22 6.55 -8.99
CA ILE A 107 -8.12 5.84 -9.90
C ILE A 107 -8.43 4.44 -9.38
N THR A 108 -7.42 3.76 -8.86
CA THR A 108 -7.49 2.34 -8.51
C THR A 108 -8.23 2.10 -7.19
N ASN A 109 -8.13 2.99 -6.20
CA ASN A 109 -8.80 2.81 -4.90
C ASN A 109 -10.34 2.75 -5.00
N PRO A 110 -11.03 3.62 -5.77
CA PRO A 110 -12.46 3.50 -6.02
C PRO A 110 -12.84 2.19 -6.71
N VAL A 111 -12.07 1.78 -7.73
CA VAL A 111 -12.33 0.57 -8.51
C VAL A 111 -12.25 -0.70 -7.66
N PHE A 112 -11.28 -0.79 -6.75
CA PHE A 112 -11.16 -1.96 -5.86
C PHE A 112 -12.16 -1.97 -4.70
N ARG A 113 -12.59 -0.80 -4.23
CA ARG A 113 -13.48 -0.67 -3.06
C ARG A 113 -14.96 -0.78 -3.39
N GLY A 114 -15.34 -0.75 -4.66
CA GLY A 114 -16.73 -0.87 -5.08
C GLY A 114 -17.55 0.35 -4.66
N THR A 115 -17.36 1.43 -5.40
CA THR A 115 -18.39 2.47 -5.60
C THR A 115 -18.75 2.49 -7.06
#